data_AF-A0A377ZE87-F1
#
_entry.id   AF-A0A377ZE87-F1
#
_cell.length_a   1.000
_cell.length_b   1.000
_cell.length_c   1.000
_cell.angle_alpha   90.00
_cell.angle_beta   90.00
_cell.angle_gamma   90.00
#
_symmetry.space_group_name_H-M   'P 1'
#
loop_
_entity.id
_entity.type
_entity.pdbx_description
1 polymer ?
#
loop_
_entity_poly.entity_id
_entity_poly.type
_entity_poly.pdbx_seq_one_letter_code
_entity_poly.pdbx_strand_id
1 'polypeptide(L)'
;MTTIATATLPKNVQYPQYDRSQLRSRIVHFGFGAFHRAHQALLTDRVLNNVGGDWGICEISLFSGDTLMSQLREQDHLFTVLEKGADGNQPIVIGAVHECLNARLDSLAAIIEKFCEPQVAIVSLTITEKGYCIDPATGKLDPTHPRIIHDLENPTLPQSAPGILVEALAAAGNEAFRPLPCSPAIISPTTVTW
;
A
#
# COMPACT_ATOMS: atom_id res chain seq x y z
N MET A 1 -13.66 -20.38 9.13
CA MET A 1 -12.48 -20.99 8.47
C MET A 1 -11.29 -20.80 9.39
N THR A 2 -10.35 -21.73 9.42
CA THR A 2 -9.08 -21.58 10.16
C THR A 2 -8.19 -20.61 9.40
N THR A 3 -7.87 -19.46 9.98
CA THR A 3 -7.04 -18.40 9.38
C THR A 3 -5.85 -18.09 10.29
N ILE A 4 -4.86 -17.34 9.81
CA ILE A 4 -3.74 -16.86 10.65
C ILE A 4 -4.25 -16.15 11.90
N ALA A 5 -5.35 -15.38 11.78
CA ALA A 5 -5.96 -14.62 12.87
C ALA A 5 -6.67 -15.49 13.91
N THR A 6 -7.11 -16.71 13.56
CA THR A 6 -7.93 -17.55 14.43
C THR A 6 -7.24 -18.86 14.85
N ALA A 7 -6.13 -19.22 14.20
CA ALA A 7 -5.40 -20.45 14.47
C ALA A 7 -4.34 -20.28 15.56
N THR A 8 -4.16 -21.33 16.37
CA THR A 8 -2.95 -21.49 17.18
C THR A 8 -1.80 -21.90 16.27
N LEU A 9 -0.79 -21.03 16.10
CA LEU A 9 0.38 -21.33 15.27
C LEU A 9 1.52 -21.94 16.10
N PRO A 10 2.53 -22.58 15.48
CA PRO A 10 3.69 -23.11 16.17
C PRO A 10 4.43 -22.06 17.02
N LYS A 11 5.06 -22.50 18.12
CA LYS A 11 5.72 -21.60 19.10
C LYS A 11 6.83 -20.72 18.52
N ASN A 12 7.43 -21.13 17.41
CA ASN A 12 8.50 -20.38 16.76
C ASN A 12 7.98 -19.29 15.80
N VAL A 13 6.67 -19.16 15.61
CA VAL A 13 6.08 -18.07 14.83
C VAL A 13 6.08 -16.79 15.67
N GLN A 14 6.69 -15.73 15.13
CA GLN A 14 6.63 -14.41 15.73
C GLN A 14 5.30 -13.73 15.39
N TYR A 15 4.72 -13.05 16.36
CA TYR A 15 3.47 -12.31 16.22
C TYR A 15 3.68 -10.82 16.49
N PRO A 16 2.79 -9.94 15.96
CA PRO A 16 2.73 -8.55 16.39
C PRO A 16 2.53 -8.46 17.91
N GLN A 17 3.36 -7.66 18.57
CA GLN A 17 3.33 -7.39 20.02
C GLN A 17 2.68 -6.04 20.36
N TYR A 18 2.31 -5.26 19.35
CA TYR A 18 1.62 -3.97 19.49
C TYR A 18 0.10 -4.14 19.32
N ASP A 19 -0.67 -3.19 19.86
CA ASP A 19 -2.13 -3.19 19.74
C ASP A 19 -2.55 -2.74 18.34
N ARG A 20 -2.92 -3.71 17.50
CA ARG A 20 -3.37 -3.47 16.13
C ARG A 20 -4.65 -2.64 16.05
N SER A 21 -5.48 -2.61 17.11
CA SER A 21 -6.69 -1.80 17.14
C SER A 21 -6.41 -0.29 17.23
N GLN A 22 -5.19 0.11 17.59
CA GLN A 22 -4.75 1.51 17.58
C GLN A 22 -4.29 1.97 16.20
N LEU A 23 -4.09 1.07 15.23
CA LEU A 23 -3.54 1.45 13.93
C LEU A 23 -4.49 2.40 13.20
N ARG A 24 -3.87 3.40 12.57
CA ARG A 24 -4.52 4.31 11.64
C ARG A 24 -3.83 4.18 10.29
N SER A 25 -4.58 4.33 9.21
CA SER A 25 -4.04 4.32 7.85
C SER A 25 -3.23 5.59 7.59
N ARG A 26 -1.99 5.62 8.10
CA ARG A 26 -1.05 6.74 7.92
C ARG A 26 -0.21 6.57 6.66
N ILE A 27 -0.09 5.34 6.18
CA ILE A 27 0.55 4.97 4.92
C ILE A 27 -0.51 4.38 4.01
N VAL A 28 -0.61 4.90 2.80
CA VAL A 28 -1.37 4.28 1.72
C VAL A 28 -0.38 3.69 0.71
N HIS A 29 -0.51 2.40 0.39
CA HIS A 29 0.44 1.70 -0.48
C HIS A 29 -0.21 1.22 -1.77
N PHE A 30 0.34 1.60 -2.92
CA PHE A 30 -0.04 1.04 -4.21
C PHE A 30 0.82 -0.19 -4.55
N GLY A 31 0.15 -1.32 -4.74
CA GLY A 31 0.80 -2.55 -5.20
C GLY A 31 1.14 -3.49 -4.05
N PHE A 32 0.18 -4.34 -3.67
CA PHE A 32 0.39 -5.36 -2.65
C PHE A 32 1.16 -6.57 -3.18
N GLY A 33 2.41 -6.33 -3.60
CA GLY A 33 3.33 -7.33 -4.13
C GLY A 33 4.10 -8.09 -3.05
N ALA A 34 4.85 -9.11 -3.45
CA ALA A 34 5.73 -9.86 -2.56
C ALA A 34 6.82 -8.98 -1.94
N PHE A 35 7.38 -8.05 -2.74
CA PHE A 35 8.40 -7.11 -2.25
C PHE A 35 7.85 -6.20 -1.15
N HIS A 36 6.67 -5.59 -1.37
CA HIS A 36 6.02 -4.77 -0.35
C HIS A 36 5.87 -5.49 0.99
N ARG A 37 5.28 -6.68 0.93
CA ARG A 37 5.05 -7.54 2.10
C ARG A 37 6.34 -7.88 2.85
N ALA A 38 7.39 -8.24 2.12
CA ALA A 38 8.65 -8.68 2.71
C ALA A 38 9.59 -7.52 3.09
N HIS A 39 9.26 -6.27 2.73
CA HIS A 39 10.13 -5.12 2.94
C HIS A 39 9.44 -3.97 3.69
N GLN A 40 8.61 -3.16 3.03
CA GLN A 40 8.00 -1.98 3.66
C GLN A 40 7.06 -2.37 4.80
N ALA A 41 6.20 -3.38 4.60
CA ALA A 41 5.29 -3.85 5.65
C ALA A 41 6.06 -4.50 6.81
N LEU A 42 7.06 -5.35 6.51
CA LEU A 42 7.91 -5.96 7.53
C LEU A 42 8.67 -4.92 8.37
N LEU A 43 9.23 -3.89 7.74
CA LEU A 43 9.94 -2.82 8.45
C LEU A 43 8.99 -1.98 9.31
N THR A 44 7.79 -1.67 8.80
CA THR A 44 6.76 -0.96 9.57
C THR A 44 6.34 -1.78 10.79
N ASP A 45 6.14 -3.09 10.62
CA ASP A 45 5.82 -4.04 11.70
C ASP A 45 6.92 -4.08 12.76
N ARG A 46 8.19 -4.12 12.34
CA ARG A 46 9.34 -4.06 13.26
C ARG A 46 9.39 -2.76 14.07
N VAL A 47 9.10 -1.62 13.44
CA VAL A 47 9.05 -0.33 14.14
C VAL A 47 7.92 -0.32 15.16
N LEU A 48 6.72 -0.75 14.77
CA LEU A 48 5.56 -0.86 15.67
C LEU A 48 5.84 -1.79 16.86
N ASN A 49 6.53 -2.92 16.63
CA ASN A 49 6.95 -3.82 17.72
C ASN A 49 7.98 -3.20 18.66
N ASN A 50 8.86 -2.33 18.16
CA ASN A 50 9.94 -1.75 18.95
C ASN A 50 9.51 -0.51 19.76
N VAL A 51 8.73 0.39 19.14
CA VAL A 51 8.37 1.69 19.75
C VAL A 51 6.87 1.94 19.84
N GLY A 52 6.03 1.04 19.34
CA GLY A 52 4.59 1.24 19.28
C GLY A 52 4.17 2.32 18.28
N GLY A 53 2.99 2.88 18.49
CA GLY A 53 2.37 3.89 17.63
C GLY A 53 1.20 3.35 16.83
N ASP A 54 0.69 4.20 15.93
CA ASP A 54 -0.52 3.98 15.15
C ASP A 54 -0.25 4.02 13.63
N TRP A 55 0.99 3.81 13.20
CA TRP A 55 1.40 3.82 11.79
C TRP A 55 1.00 2.53 11.06
N GLY A 56 -0.29 2.41 10.76
CA GLY A 56 -0.85 1.34 9.94
C GLY A 56 -0.78 1.64 8.44
N ILE A 57 -0.83 0.57 7.66
CA ILE A 57 -0.82 0.60 6.19
C ILE A 57 -2.22 0.23 5.66
N CYS A 58 -2.71 1.05 4.72
CA CYS A 58 -3.84 0.73 3.85
C CYS A 58 -3.31 0.30 2.47
N GLU A 59 -3.61 -0.94 2.07
CA GLU A 59 -3.21 -1.46 0.75
C GLU A 59 -4.20 -1.06 -0.33
N ILE A 60 -3.70 -0.55 -1.45
CA ILE A 60 -4.50 -0.21 -2.62
C ILE A 60 -4.14 -1.12 -3.79
N SER A 61 -5.18 -1.70 -4.39
CA SER A 61 -5.06 -2.48 -5.61
C SER A 61 -5.96 -1.96 -6.73
N LEU A 62 -5.36 -1.58 -7.86
CA LEU A 62 -6.03 -0.86 -8.95
C LEU A 62 -6.51 -1.77 -10.09
N PHE A 63 -5.65 -2.66 -10.59
CA PHE A 63 -5.88 -3.36 -11.86
C PHE A 63 -6.21 -4.85 -11.69
N SER A 64 -5.85 -5.43 -10.54
CA SER A 64 -5.95 -6.86 -10.23
C SER A 64 -6.03 -7.07 -8.72
N GLY A 65 -6.15 -8.31 -8.25
CA GLY A 65 -5.95 -8.63 -6.83
C GLY A 65 -7.19 -8.50 -5.95
N ASP A 66 -8.39 -8.47 -6.52
CA ASP A 66 -9.65 -8.61 -5.79
C ASP A 66 -9.68 -9.89 -4.95
N THR A 67 -9.26 -11.03 -5.52
CA THR A 67 -9.12 -12.27 -4.75
C THR A 67 -8.12 -12.14 -3.60
N LEU A 68 -6.96 -11.54 -3.85
CA LEU A 68 -5.92 -11.36 -2.83
C LEU A 68 -6.38 -10.41 -1.72
N MET A 69 -7.07 -9.32 -2.07
CA MET A 69 -7.63 -8.38 -1.10
C MET A 69 -8.74 -9.02 -0.26
N SER A 70 -9.63 -9.81 -0.87
CA SER A 70 -10.63 -10.59 -0.14
C SER A 70 -9.99 -11.59 0.83
N GLN A 71 -8.98 -12.35 0.38
CA GLN A 71 -8.22 -13.26 1.24
C GLN A 71 -7.51 -12.52 2.38
N LEU A 72 -6.95 -11.34 2.10
CA LEU A 72 -6.32 -10.50 3.12
C LEU A 72 -7.34 -10.08 4.18
N ARG A 73 -8.53 -9.63 3.78
CA ARG A 73 -9.64 -9.27 4.69
C ARG A 73 -10.08 -10.44 5.55
N GLU A 74 -10.22 -11.63 4.96
CA GLU A 74 -10.59 -12.86 5.69
C GLU A 74 -9.56 -13.26 6.76
N GLN A 75 -8.29 -12.86 6.58
CA GLN A 75 -7.22 -13.09 7.55
C GLN A 75 -7.02 -11.93 8.52
N ASP A 76 -8.01 -11.03 8.66
CA ASP A 76 -7.87 -9.81 9.48
C ASP A 76 -6.62 -9.01 9.07
N HIS A 77 -6.34 -8.96 7.77
CA HIS A 77 -5.17 -8.32 7.18
C HIS A 77 -3.80 -8.87 7.62
N LEU A 78 -3.76 -10.03 8.28
CA LEU A 78 -2.53 -10.72 8.63
C LEU A 78 -1.98 -11.52 7.45
N PHE A 79 -0.65 -11.56 7.33
CA PHE A 79 0.06 -12.47 6.44
C PHE A 79 1.42 -12.84 7.05
N THR A 80 2.08 -13.87 6.51
CA THR A 80 3.37 -14.34 7.01
C THR A 80 4.50 -13.99 6.06
N VAL A 81 5.60 -13.49 6.62
CA VAL A 81 6.91 -13.40 5.96
C VAL A 81 7.82 -14.48 6.55
N LEU A 82 8.53 -15.20 5.69
CA LEU A 82 9.50 -16.22 6.09
C LEU A 82 10.91 -15.70 5.80
N GLU A 83 11.64 -15.33 6.84
CA GLU A 83 13.07 -15.02 6.70
C GLU A 83 13.86 -16.33 6.68
N LYS A 84 14.78 -16.46 5.72
CA LYS A 84 15.60 -17.66 5.53
C LYS A 84 17.06 -17.28 5.69
N GLY A 85 17.75 -17.93 6.62
CA GLY A 85 19.17 -17.71 6.89
C GLY A 85 19.91 -19.02 7.15
N ALA A 86 21.22 -18.94 7.37
CA ALA A 86 22.06 -20.10 7.67
C ALA A 86 21.63 -20.81 8.97
N ASP A 87 21.11 -20.06 9.94
CA ASP A 87 20.69 -20.57 11.26
C ASP A 87 19.25 -21.09 11.28
N GLY A 88 18.55 -21.07 10.14
CA GLY A 88 17.19 -21.59 9.99
C GLY A 88 16.22 -20.60 9.37
N ASN A 89 14.93 -20.97 9.44
CA ASN A 89 13.84 -20.15 8.94
C ASN A 89 13.04 -19.54 10.09
N GLN A 90 12.76 -18.24 10.01
CA GLN A 90 11.97 -17.52 11.00
C GLN A 90 10.65 -17.03 10.36
N PRO A 91 9.50 -17.69 10.65
CA PRO A 91 8.19 -17.18 10.25
C PRO A 91 7.77 -16.02 11.14
N ILE A 92 7.30 -14.95 10.52
CA ILE A 92 6.88 -13.70 11.17
C ILE A 92 5.49 -13.36 10.64
N VAL A 93 4.50 -13.28 11.51
CA VAL A 93 3.17 -12.75 11.19
C VAL A 93 3.25 -11.23 11.19
N ILE A 94 2.88 -10.63 10.07
CA ILE A 94 2.87 -9.18 9.87
C ILE A 94 1.46 -8.67 10.11
N GLY A 95 1.35 -7.64 10.95
CA GLY A 95 0.09 -7.00 11.33
C GLY A 95 0.00 -5.52 11.03
N ALA A 96 1.04 -4.93 10.42
CA ALA A 96 1.12 -3.50 10.13
C ALA A 96 0.11 -3.07 9.05
N VAL A 97 -0.30 -4.02 8.21
CA VAL A 97 -1.44 -3.86 7.32
C VAL A 97 -2.71 -4.15 8.10
N HIS A 98 -3.64 -3.18 8.09
CA HIS A 98 -4.90 -3.28 8.84
C HIS A 98 -6.12 -2.91 8.01
N GLU A 99 -5.90 -2.39 6.80
CA GLU A 99 -6.94 -2.00 5.87
C GLU A 99 -6.51 -2.28 4.43
N CYS A 100 -7.46 -2.55 3.54
CA CYS A 100 -7.20 -2.57 2.11
C CYS A 100 -8.40 -2.13 1.30
N LEU A 101 -8.15 -1.52 0.14
CA LEU A 101 -9.16 -1.11 -0.85
C LEU A 101 -8.79 -1.62 -2.24
N ASN A 102 -9.82 -2.01 -2.98
CA ASN A 102 -9.72 -2.45 -4.36
C ASN A 102 -10.74 -1.70 -5.22
N ALA A 103 -10.30 -1.18 -6.37
CA ALA A 103 -11.15 -0.36 -7.23
C ALA A 103 -12.43 -1.09 -7.70
N ARG A 104 -12.40 -2.43 -7.81
CA ARG A 104 -13.57 -3.25 -8.17
C ARG A 104 -14.47 -3.58 -6.98
N LEU A 105 -13.91 -3.74 -5.78
CA LEU A 105 -14.68 -4.12 -4.59
C LEU A 105 -15.29 -2.90 -3.90
N ASP A 106 -14.57 -1.78 -3.86
CA ASP A 106 -14.91 -0.62 -3.01
C ASP A 106 -15.15 0.66 -3.80
N SER A 107 -14.91 0.66 -5.12
CA SER A 107 -14.93 1.82 -6.04
C SER A 107 -13.69 2.70 -6.02
N LEU A 108 -13.49 3.45 -7.12
CA LEU A 108 -12.46 4.48 -7.21
C LEU A 108 -12.70 5.65 -6.24
N ALA A 109 -13.95 6.02 -6.01
CA ALA A 109 -14.29 7.11 -5.09
C ALA A 109 -13.80 6.81 -3.66
N ALA A 110 -14.02 5.59 -3.16
CA ALA A 110 -13.53 5.17 -1.85
C ALA A 110 -11.99 5.21 -1.76
N ILE A 111 -11.30 4.88 -2.85
CA ILE A 111 -9.84 5.02 -2.93
C ILE A 111 -9.45 6.50 -2.81
N ILE A 112 -10.05 7.39 -3.60
CA ILE A 112 -9.76 8.84 -3.55
C ILE A 112 -10.07 9.43 -2.16
N GLU A 113 -11.19 9.04 -1.56
CA GLU A 113 -11.55 9.44 -0.19
C GLU A 113 -10.49 9.01 0.83
N LYS A 114 -9.95 7.78 0.70
CA LYS A 114 -8.85 7.30 1.55
C LYS A 114 -7.64 8.21 1.49
N PHE A 115 -7.24 8.67 0.29
CA PHE A 115 -6.12 9.61 0.16
C PHE A 115 -6.37 10.97 0.80
N CYS A 116 -7.63 11.37 0.94
CA CYS A 116 -8.02 12.64 1.53
C CYS A 116 -8.14 12.57 3.07
N GLU A 117 -7.97 11.39 3.67
CA GLU A 117 -8.05 11.25 5.12
C GLU A 117 -6.90 12.02 5.81
N PRO A 118 -7.18 12.85 6.83
CA PRO A 118 -6.19 13.79 7.39
C PRO A 118 -5.00 13.12 8.08
N GLN A 119 -5.11 11.85 8.47
CA GLN A 119 -4.02 11.08 9.05
C GLN A 119 -3.07 10.47 8.01
N VAL A 120 -3.46 10.40 6.73
CA VAL A 120 -2.62 9.87 5.66
C VAL A 120 -1.45 10.81 5.45
N ALA A 121 -0.25 10.32 5.75
CA ALA A 121 0.99 11.10 5.74
C ALA A 121 1.99 10.59 4.70
N ILE A 122 1.81 9.38 4.18
CA ILE A 122 2.70 8.78 3.18
C ILE A 122 1.88 8.04 2.13
N VAL A 123 2.27 8.23 0.87
CA VAL A 123 1.83 7.40 -0.24
C VAL A 123 3.05 6.70 -0.81
N SER A 124 3.03 5.37 -0.84
CA SER A 124 4.16 4.58 -1.34
C SER A 124 3.73 3.65 -2.44
N LEU A 125 4.64 3.30 -3.36
CA LEU A 125 4.29 2.56 -4.57
C LEU A 125 5.29 1.43 -4.87
N THR A 126 4.79 0.25 -5.23
CA THR A 126 5.55 -0.86 -5.82
C THR A 126 4.84 -1.44 -7.04
N ILE A 127 4.43 -0.56 -7.96
CA ILE A 127 3.58 -0.89 -9.12
C ILE A 127 4.33 -1.37 -10.38
N THR A 128 5.61 -1.69 -10.27
CA THR A 128 6.55 -1.94 -11.40
C THR A 128 6.71 -0.75 -12.34
N GLU A 129 7.69 -0.80 -13.24
CA GLU A 129 7.97 0.25 -14.23
C GLU A 129 6.74 0.54 -15.11
N LYS A 130 5.98 -0.51 -15.47
CA LYS A 130 4.77 -0.41 -16.29
C LYS A 130 3.63 0.34 -15.60
N GLY A 131 3.63 0.40 -14.27
CA GLY A 131 2.62 1.11 -13.49
C GLY A 131 2.76 2.62 -13.58
N TYR A 132 3.96 3.14 -13.85
CA TYR A 132 4.24 4.58 -13.92
C TYR A 132 3.90 5.22 -15.27
N CYS A 133 3.52 4.42 -16.28
CA CYS A 133 3.23 4.90 -17.64
C CYS A 133 4.39 5.73 -18.22
N ILE A 134 5.62 5.29 -17.98
CA ILE A 134 6.83 5.94 -18.47
C ILE A 134 7.31 5.28 -19.77
N ASP A 135 7.81 6.10 -20.69
CA ASP A 135 8.54 5.65 -21.86
C ASP A 135 9.92 5.13 -21.42
N PRO A 136 10.23 3.83 -21.63
CA PRO A 136 11.50 3.25 -21.19
C PRO A 136 12.73 3.90 -21.82
N ALA A 137 12.62 4.48 -23.02
CA ALA A 137 13.75 5.08 -23.71
C ALA A 137 14.11 6.46 -23.13
N THR A 138 13.10 7.21 -22.68
CA THR A 138 13.29 8.60 -22.20
C THR A 138 13.19 8.75 -20.69
N GLY A 139 12.61 7.77 -19.99
CA GLY A 139 12.32 7.83 -18.56
C GLY A 139 11.26 8.87 -18.18
N LYS A 140 10.57 9.45 -19.17
CA LYS A 140 9.52 10.46 -18.98
C LYS A 140 8.14 9.80 -19.05
N LEU A 141 7.13 10.49 -18.54
CA LEU A 141 5.74 10.10 -18.75
C LEU A 141 5.47 9.94 -20.25
N ASP A 142 4.90 8.81 -20.66
CA ASP A 142 4.48 8.54 -22.01
C ASP A 142 3.07 9.12 -22.24
N PRO A 143 2.92 10.26 -22.93
CA PRO A 143 1.62 10.87 -23.17
C PRO A 143 0.75 10.06 -24.14
N THR A 144 1.35 9.11 -24.87
CA THR A 144 0.66 8.23 -25.82
C THR A 144 0.13 6.95 -25.15
N HIS A 145 0.49 6.71 -23.88
CA HIS A 145 0.02 5.55 -23.14
C HIS A 145 -1.52 5.61 -22.97
N PRO A 146 -2.27 4.54 -23.29
CA PRO A 146 -3.74 4.57 -23.30
C PRO A 146 -4.39 5.05 -22.00
N ARG A 147 -3.84 4.63 -20.84
CA ARG A 147 -4.31 5.12 -19.53
C ARG A 147 -4.05 6.62 -19.32
N ILE A 148 -2.96 7.17 -19.84
CA ILE A 148 -2.67 8.61 -19.69
C ILE A 148 -3.61 9.42 -20.59
N ILE A 149 -3.86 8.97 -21.82
CA ILE A 149 -4.88 9.57 -22.69
C ILE A 149 -6.25 9.56 -21.99
N HIS A 150 -6.66 8.41 -21.46
CA HIS A 150 -7.92 8.28 -20.73
C HIS A 150 -8.01 9.26 -19.55
N ASP A 151 -6.96 9.36 -18.74
CA ASP A 151 -6.94 10.22 -17.55
C ASP A 151 -6.99 11.71 -17.90
N LEU A 152 -6.39 12.11 -19.02
CA LEU A 152 -6.48 13.48 -19.51
C LEU A 152 -7.88 13.82 -20.03
N GLU A 153 -8.59 12.85 -20.64
CA GLU A 153 -9.96 13.02 -21.10
C GLU A 153 -10.98 12.95 -19.95
N ASN A 154 -10.68 12.19 -18.90
CA ASN A 154 -11.58 11.90 -17.77
C ASN A 154 -10.87 12.13 -16.42
N PRO A 155 -10.51 13.38 -16.07
CA PRO A 155 -9.66 13.67 -14.92
C PRO A 155 -10.25 13.25 -13.57
N THR A 156 -11.58 13.19 -13.45
CA THR A 156 -12.27 12.76 -12.22
C THR A 156 -12.49 11.24 -12.15
N LEU A 157 -12.10 10.49 -13.19
CA LEU A 157 -12.21 9.02 -13.26
C LEU A 157 -10.89 8.40 -13.75
N PRO A 158 -9.74 8.72 -13.13
CA PRO A 158 -8.45 8.24 -13.61
C PRO A 158 -8.29 6.73 -13.45
N GLN A 159 -7.54 6.14 -14.37
CA GLN A 159 -7.17 4.73 -14.42
C GLN A 159 -5.69 4.53 -14.16
N SER A 160 -4.81 5.51 -14.38
CA SER A 160 -3.38 5.37 -14.09
C SER A 160 -3.05 5.72 -12.63
N ALA A 161 -1.98 5.15 -12.07
CA ALA A 161 -1.51 5.56 -10.75
C ALA A 161 -1.18 7.08 -10.69
N PRO A 162 -0.48 7.68 -11.68
CA PRO A 162 -0.31 9.13 -11.73
C PRO A 162 -1.63 9.91 -11.72
N GLY A 163 -2.62 9.50 -12.53
CA GLY A 163 -3.92 10.19 -12.60
C GLY A 163 -4.68 10.12 -11.28
N ILE A 164 -4.67 8.96 -10.61
CA ILE A 164 -5.30 8.77 -9.30
C ILE A 164 -4.64 9.65 -8.24
N LEU A 165 -3.30 9.74 -8.25
CA LEU A 165 -2.56 10.62 -7.34
C LEU A 165 -2.91 12.09 -7.58
N VAL A 166 -2.98 12.51 -8.84
CA VAL A 166 -3.33 13.90 -9.21
C VAL A 166 -4.76 14.22 -8.79
N GLU A 167 -5.72 13.33 -9.05
CA GLU A 167 -7.11 13.52 -8.65
C GLU A 167 -7.25 13.55 -7.12
N ALA A 168 -6.57 12.67 -6.40
CA ALA A 168 -6.55 12.68 -4.94
C ALA A 168 -6.01 14.01 -4.39
N LEU A 169 -4.92 14.51 -4.96
CA LEU A 169 -4.34 15.82 -4.59
C LEU A 169 -5.28 16.97 -4.93
N ALA A 170 -5.99 16.90 -6.06
CA ALA A 170 -6.97 17.91 -6.45
C ALA A 170 -8.19 17.89 -5.51
N ALA A 171 -8.71 16.71 -5.18
CA ALA A 171 -9.83 16.51 -4.27
C ALA A 171 -9.51 16.95 -2.83
N ALA A 172 -8.26 16.76 -2.38
CA ALA A 172 -7.78 17.25 -1.09
C ALA A 172 -7.67 18.80 -1.02
N GLY A 173 -7.74 19.49 -2.16
CA GLY A 173 -7.70 20.95 -2.25
C GLY A 173 -6.30 21.58 -2.16
N ASN A 174 -6.21 22.86 -2.52
CA ASN A 174 -4.95 23.64 -2.61
C ASN A 174 -4.25 23.87 -1.25
N GLU A 175 -4.79 23.36 -0.14
CA GLU A 175 -4.10 23.35 1.16
C GLU A 175 -3.00 22.27 1.23
N ALA A 176 -3.03 21.29 0.31
CA ALA A 176 -1.98 20.27 0.15
C ALA A 176 -0.68 20.79 -0.51
N PHE A 177 -0.62 22.08 -0.90
CA PHE A 177 0.56 22.75 -1.46
C PHE A 177 1.24 23.75 -0.51
N ARG A 178 0.90 23.74 0.79
CA ARG A 178 1.75 24.38 1.81
C ARG A 178 2.91 23.46 2.17
N PRO A 179 4.11 23.99 2.46
CA PRO A 179 5.15 23.23 3.16
C PRO A 179 4.68 23.00 4.61
N LEU A 180 3.79 22.02 4.80
CA LEU A 180 3.34 21.47 6.06
C LEU A 180 3.20 19.94 5.87
N PRO A 181 3.29 19.14 6.95
CA PRO A 181 3.43 17.68 6.94
C PRO A 181 2.23 16.88 6.38
N CYS A 182 1.30 17.52 5.67
CA CYS A 182 0.03 16.96 5.19
C CYS A 182 0.00 16.70 3.67
N SER A 183 1.05 17.05 2.92
CA SER A 183 1.26 16.42 1.60
C SER A 183 1.87 15.04 1.87
N PRO A 184 1.23 13.93 1.46
CA PRO A 184 1.85 12.65 1.68
C PRO A 184 3.19 12.61 0.95
N ALA A 185 4.25 12.22 1.65
CA ALA A 185 5.52 11.97 0.99
C ALA A 185 5.29 10.83 -0.01
N ILE A 186 5.47 11.10 -1.31
CA ILE A 186 5.42 10.06 -2.34
C ILE A 186 6.78 9.38 -2.37
N ILE A 187 6.83 8.15 -1.87
CA ILE A 187 8.05 7.33 -1.86
C ILE A 187 7.91 6.24 -2.92
N SER A 188 8.69 6.37 -3.98
CA SER A 188 8.86 5.33 -4.99
C SER A 188 10.28 4.75 -4.86
N PRO A 189 10.45 3.42 -4.71
CA PRO A 189 11.72 2.78 -4.97
C PRO A 189 11.88 2.75 -6.50
N THR A 190 12.36 3.85 -7.08
CA THR A 190 12.96 3.79 -8.41
C THR A 190 14.21 2.91 -8.27
N THR A 191 14.09 1.68 -8.78
CA THR A 191 15.16 0.68 -8.92
C THR A 191 15.43 -0.19 -7.69
N VAL A 192 14.65 -1.27 -7.54
CA VAL A 192 15.17 -2.53 -6.98
C VAL A 192 15.14 -3.56 -8.09
N THR A 193 16.19 -3.56 -8.90
CA THR A 193 16.51 -4.70 -9.78
C THR A 193 17.01 -5.84 -8.89
N TRP A 194 16.26 -6.94 -8.85
CA TRP A 194 16.77 -8.22 -8.36
C TRP A 194 17.70 -8.85 -9.40
#